data_AF-A0A0K6IHT4-F1
#
_entry.id   AF-A0A0K6IHT4-F1
#
_cell.length_a   1.000
_cell.length_b   1.000
_cell.length_c   1.000
_cell.angle_alpha   90.00
_cell.angle_beta   90.00
_cell.angle_gamma   90.00
#
_symmetry.space_group_name_H-M   'P 1'
#
loop_
_entity.id
_entity.type
_entity.pdbx_description
1 polymer ?
#
loop_
_entity_poly.entity_id
_entity_poly.type
_entity_poly.pdbx_seq_one_letter_code
_entity_poly.pdbx_strand_id
1 'polypeptide(L)'
;MQGNELYFFLGVVVVVWLFFFLKGNKRPPTNYFICARCNKTEQYSARTTEAWRRGFSKLYCQVCHKQWLNKNPERKHDKSDSGQGGCLGVLVVLLLMPPTIFGAIWYVF
;
A
#
# COMPACT_ATOMS: atom_id res chain seq x y z
N MET A 1 5.94 38.19 5.82
CA MET A 1 5.88 37.00 4.94
C MET A 1 5.59 35.76 5.80
N GLN A 2 4.47 35.77 6.55
CA GLN A 2 4.14 34.71 7.53
C GLN A 2 3.05 33.74 7.04
N GLY A 3 2.26 34.13 6.02
CA GLY A 3 1.09 33.35 5.58
C GLY A 3 1.47 32.12 4.76
N ASN A 4 2.47 32.25 3.88
CA ASN A 4 2.96 31.20 2.97
C ASN A 4 3.56 29.99 3.72
N GLU A 5 4.30 30.23 4.80
CA GLU A 5 4.85 29.19 5.67
C GLU A 5 3.71 28.33 6.26
N LEU A 6 2.64 28.96 6.75
CA LEU A 6 1.50 28.25 7.34
C LEU A 6 0.76 27.39 6.30
N TYR A 7 0.56 27.90 5.08
CA TYR A 7 -0.05 27.13 3.99
C TYR A 7 0.80 25.92 3.59
N PHE A 8 2.12 26.06 3.60
CA PHE A 8 3.03 24.95 3.29
C PHE A 8 2.93 23.83 4.33
N PHE A 9 2.97 24.17 5.63
CA PHE A 9 2.80 23.19 6.71
C PHE A 9 1.43 22.51 6.66
N LEU A 10 0.36 23.26 6.45
CA LEU A 10 -0.99 22.70 6.30
C LEU A 10 -1.09 21.77 5.09
N GLY A 11 -0.48 22.14 3.96
CA GLY A 11 -0.43 21.30 2.76
C GLY A 11 0.26 19.97 3.01
N VAL A 12 1.44 19.98 3.65
CA VAL A 12 2.18 18.74 3.98
C VAL A 12 1.37 17.86 4.92
N VAL A 13 0.77 18.43 5.97
CA VAL A 13 -0.06 17.67 6.92
C VAL A 13 -1.25 17.00 6.21
N VAL A 14 -1.93 17.73 5.32
CA VAL A 14 -3.06 17.19 4.55
C VAL A 14 -2.60 16.05 3.64
N VAL A 15 -1.49 16.20 2.91
CA VAL A 15 -0.97 15.16 1.99
C VAL A 15 -0.56 13.90 2.75
N VAL A 16 0.14 14.05 3.89
CA VAL A 16 0.54 12.92 4.74
C VAL A 16 -0.70 12.22 5.30
N TRP A 17 -1.67 12.99 5.79
CA TRP A 17 -2.92 12.44 6.30
C TRP A 17 -3.68 11.68 5.21
N LEU A 18 -3.81 12.26 4.00
CA LEU A 18 -4.46 11.62 2.86
C LEU A 18 -3.75 10.31 2.47
N PHE A 19 -2.42 10.31 2.45
CA PHE A 19 -1.63 9.13 2.12
C PHE A 19 -1.86 7.97 3.12
N PHE A 20 -1.89 8.27 4.42
CA PHE A 20 -2.19 7.28 5.45
C PHE A 20 -3.64 6.82 5.41
N PHE A 21 -4.58 7.72 5.13
CA PHE A 21 -6.02 7.41 5.06
C PHE A 21 -6.37 6.54 3.85
N LEU A 22 -5.76 6.81 2.68
CA LEU A 22 -5.90 6.00 1.47
C LEU A 22 -5.30 4.60 1.61
N LYS A 23 -4.35 4.43 2.54
CA LYS A 23 -3.77 3.13 2.92
C LYS A 23 -4.70 2.33 3.84
N GLY A 24 -6.01 2.48 3.64
CA GLY A 24 -7.10 1.92 4.43
C GLY A 24 -6.90 0.43 4.73
N ASN A 25 -7.21 0.08 5.98
CA ASN A 25 -7.06 -1.22 6.59
C ASN A 25 -7.71 -2.33 5.73
N LYS A 26 -6.87 -3.11 5.05
CA LYS A 26 -7.27 -4.23 4.16
C LYS A 26 -7.72 -5.46 4.94
N ARG A 27 -8.60 -5.29 5.94
CA ARG A 27 -9.24 -6.42 6.62
C ARG A 27 -10.47 -6.85 5.81
N PRO A 28 -10.70 -8.15 5.62
CA PRO A 28 -11.91 -8.61 4.97
C PRO A 28 -13.12 -8.21 5.82
N PRO A 29 -14.18 -7.64 5.24
CA PRO A 29 -15.38 -7.24 5.99
C PRO A 29 -16.17 -8.45 6.52
N THR A 30 -15.92 -9.65 5.98
CA THR A 30 -16.64 -10.89 6.30
C THR A 30 -15.68 -12.06 6.51
N ASN A 31 -16.09 -13.05 7.32
CA ASN A 31 -15.32 -14.29 7.52
C ASN A 31 -15.48 -15.31 6.38
N TYR A 32 -16.33 -15.02 5.40
CA TYR A 32 -16.61 -15.88 4.25
C TYR A 32 -16.34 -15.14 2.94
N PHE A 33 -15.91 -15.89 1.93
CA PHE A 33 -15.75 -15.41 0.56
C PHE A 33 -16.37 -16.38 -0.44
N ILE A 34 -16.70 -15.88 -1.63
CA ILE A 34 -17.23 -16.68 -2.74
C ILE A 34 -16.05 -17.03 -3.67
N CYS A 35 -15.86 -18.31 -3.96
CA CYS A 35 -14.82 -18.76 -4.88
C CYS A 35 -15.11 -18.27 -6.31
N ALA A 36 -14.17 -17.57 -6.94
CA ALA A 36 -14.32 -16.99 -8.27
C ALA A 36 -14.48 -18.03 -9.42
N ARG A 37 -14.30 -19.33 -9.14
CA ARG A 37 -14.39 -20.40 -10.15
C ARG A 37 -15.63 -21.28 -10.00
N CYS A 38 -15.93 -21.69 -8.78
CA CYS A 38 -17.03 -22.63 -8.50
C CYS A 38 -18.19 -22.00 -7.74
N ASN A 39 -18.12 -20.70 -7.43
CA ASN A 39 -19.12 -19.94 -6.67
C ASN A 39 -19.49 -20.54 -5.29
N LYS A 40 -18.68 -21.46 -4.78
CA LYS A 40 -18.84 -22.00 -3.42
C LYS A 40 -18.44 -20.94 -2.39
N THR A 41 -19.26 -20.78 -1.36
CA THR A 41 -18.96 -20.00 -0.16
C THR A 41 -18.04 -20.80 0.76
N GLU A 42 -16.85 -20.27 1.05
CA GLU A 42 -15.89 -20.86 1.98
C GLU A 42 -15.40 -19.81 2.99
N GLN A 43 -14.94 -20.28 4.15
CA GLN A 43 -14.33 -19.42 5.15
C GLN A 43 -12.95 -18.94 4.71
N TYR A 44 -12.58 -17.71 5.11
CA TYR A 44 -11.23 -17.20 4.93
C TYR A 44 -10.23 -18.06 5.69
N SER A 45 -9.44 -18.84 4.94
CA SER A 45 -8.21 -19.47 5.42
C SER A 45 -7.07 -18.44 5.55
N ALA A 46 -6.02 -18.77 6.32
CA ALA A 46 -4.82 -17.92 6.44
C ALA A 46 -4.26 -17.48 5.08
N ARG A 47 -4.28 -18.37 4.08
CA ARG A 47 -3.86 -18.09 2.70
C ARG A 47 -4.73 -17.02 2.04
N THR A 48 -6.05 -17.15 2.13
CA THR A 48 -7.00 -16.23 1.48
C THR A 48 -7.05 -14.88 2.19
N THR A 49 -6.84 -14.85 3.50
CA THR A 49 -6.69 -13.61 4.27
C THR A 49 -5.43 -12.85 3.85
N GLU A 50 -4.31 -13.56 3.67
CA GLU A 50 -3.08 -12.95 3.17
C GLU A 50 -3.23 -12.45 1.73
N ALA A 51 -3.93 -13.21 0.87
CA ALA A 51 -4.24 -12.76 -0.49
C ALA A 51 -5.14 -11.49 -0.46
N TRP A 52 -6.15 -11.45 0.40
CA TRP A 52 -6.99 -10.26 0.58
C TRP A 52 -6.17 -9.05 1.04
N ARG A 53 -5.27 -9.25 2.02
CA ARG A 53 -4.36 -8.21 2.53
C ARG A 53 -3.45 -7.65 1.42
N ARG A 54 -3.07 -8.46 0.44
CA ARG A 54 -2.32 -7.99 -0.74
C ARG A 54 -3.18 -7.27 -1.78
N GLY A 55 -4.51 -7.30 -1.65
CA GLY A 55 -5.46 -6.66 -2.58
C GLY A 55 -5.97 -7.59 -3.68
N PHE A 56 -5.85 -8.91 -3.52
CA PHE A 56 -6.45 -9.85 -4.48
C PHE A 56 -7.97 -9.87 -4.34
N SER A 57 -8.68 -9.54 -5.42
CA SER A 57 -10.15 -9.55 -5.49
C SER A 57 -10.75 -10.91 -5.89
N LYS A 58 -9.97 -11.75 -6.59
CA LYS A 58 -10.40 -13.09 -7.03
C LYS A 58 -9.77 -14.16 -6.16
N LEU A 59 -10.53 -14.66 -5.19
CA LEU A 59 -10.11 -15.73 -4.29
C LEU A 59 -10.62 -17.09 -4.79
N TYR A 60 -9.78 -18.12 -4.66
CA TYR A 60 -10.12 -19.49 -5.01
C TYR A 60 -10.11 -20.39 -3.78
N CYS A 61 -11.13 -21.25 -3.67
CA CYS A 61 -11.15 -22.34 -2.68
C CYS A 61 -9.93 -23.25 -2.83
N GLN A 62 -9.67 -24.05 -1.79
CA GLN A 62 -8.51 -24.96 -1.76
C GLN A 62 -8.45 -25.89 -2.98
N VAL A 63 -9.59 -26.44 -3.38
CA VAL A 63 -9.69 -27.37 -4.52
C VAL A 63 -9.40 -26.66 -5.85
N CYS A 64 -10.07 -25.53 -6.11
CA CYS A 64 -9.85 -24.78 -7.35
C CYS A 64 -8.45 -24.19 -7.44
N HIS A 65 -7.84 -23.84 -6.30
CA HIS A 65 -6.46 -23.38 -6.25
C HIS A 65 -5.46 -24.47 -6.61
N LYS A 66 -5.61 -25.70 -6.08
CA LYS A 66 -4.77 -26.84 -6.45
C LYS A 66 -4.87 -27.13 -7.95
N GLN A 67 -6.09 -27.11 -8.50
CA GLN A 67 -6.28 -27.27 -9.94
C GLN A 67 -5.61 -26.16 -10.76
N TRP A 68 -5.64 -24.92 -10.28
CA TRP A 68 -4.95 -23.81 -10.95
C TRP A 68 -3.43 -23.98 -10.89
N LEU A 69 -2.89 -24.41 -9.75
CA LEU A 69 -1.46 -24.66 -9.58
C LEU A 69 -0.94 -25.78 -10.50
N ASN A 70 -1.73 -26.84 -10.67
CA ASN A 70 -1.40 -27.92 -11.60
C ASN A 70 -1.40 -27.46 -13.06
N LYS A 71 -2.23 -26.46 -13.40
CA LYS A 71 -2.31 -25.89 -14.75
C LYS A 71 -1.24 -24.85 -15.05
N ASN A 72 -0.66 -24.22 -14.03
CA ASN A 72 0.36 -23.16 -14.19
C ASN A 72 1.60 -23.47 -13.33
N PRO A 73 2.42 -24.47 -13.70
CA PRO A 73 3.61 -24.87 -12.94
C PRO A 73 4.73 -23.82 -12.94
N GLU A 74 4.79 -22.94 -13.95
CA GLU A 74 5.90 -22.00 -14.19
C GLU A 74 5.96 -20.81 -13.21
N ARG A 75 4.87 -20.53 -12.48
CA ARG A 75 4.78 -19.36 -11.56
C ARG A 75 5.43 -19.57 -10.19
N LYS A 76 6.09 -20.71 -9.95
CA LYS A 76 6.64 -21.03 -8.62
C LYS A 76 7.92 -20.26 -8.28
N HIS A 77 8.56 -19.58 -9.24
CA HIS A 77 9.93 -19.08 -9.06
C HIS A 77 10.15 -17.57 -9.22
N ASP A 78 9.12 -16.74 -9.35
CA ASP A 78 9.29 -15.28 -9.41
C ASP A 78 8.99 -14.63 -8.06
N LYS A 79 9.82 -14.92 -7.05
CA LYS A 79 9.96 -14.06 -5.87
C LYS A 79 11.10 -13.07 -6.11
N SER A 80 10.94 -12.24 -7.13
CA SER A 80 11.72 -11.02 -7.28
C SER A 80 10.75 -9.89 -7.56
N ASP A 81 10.22 -9.30 -6.51
CA ASP A 81 9.93 -7.87 -6.60
C ASP A 81 10.14 -7.23 -5.22
N SER A 82 11.39 -6.77 -5.05
CA SER A 82 11.74 -5.47 -4.52
C SER A 82 10.58 -4.64 -3.93
N GLY A 83 10.28 -4.90 -2.66
CA GLY A 83 9.62 -3.91 -1.81
C GLY A 83 10.57 -2.76 -1.49
N GLN A 84 11.01 -2.00 -2.50
CA GLN A 84 11.86 -0.82 -2.36
C GLN A 84 11.20 0.34 -3.10
N GLY A 85 10.16 0.91 -2.47
CA GLY A 85 9.43 2.04 -3.03
C GLY A 85 8.63 2.74 -1.95
N GLY A 86 9.30 3.54 -1.12
CA GLY A 86 8.62 4.32 -0.08
C GLY A 86 9.51 5.28 0.71
N CYS A 87 10.83 5.08 0.73
CA CYS A 87 11.75 5.93 1.50
C CYS A 87 12.37 7.08 0.70
N LEU A 88 12.47 6.98 -0.64
CA LEU A 88 13.08 8.04 -1.45
C LEU A 88 12.27 9.33 -1.44
N GLY A 89 10.92 9.25 -1.44
CA GLY A 89 10.06 10.44 -1.30
C GLY A 89 10.22 11.13 0.06
N VAL A 90 10.33 10.36 1.14
CA VAL A 90 10.52 10.88 2.50
C VAL A 90 11.92 11.51 2.64
N LEU A 91 12.95 10.91 2.04
CA LEU A 91 14.31 11.46 2.03
C LEU A 91 14.41 12.77 1.25
N VAL A 92 13.73 12.90 0.11
CA VAL A 92 13.72 14.15 -0.67
C VAL A 92 13.02 15.27 0.11
N VAL A 93 11.91 14.97 0.79
CA VAL A 93 11.23 15.96 1.66
C VAL A 93 12.13 16.37 2.83
N LEU A 94 12.79 15.41 3.52
CA LEU A 94 13.70 15.69 4.62
C LEU A 94 15.01 16.40 4.22
N LEU A 95 15.48 16.22 2.98
CA LEU A 95 16.68 16.89 2.48
C LEU A 95 16.40 18.29 1.93
N LEU A 96 15.18 18.55 1.42
CA LEU A 96 14.79 19.87 0.91
C LEU A 96 14.23 20.80 2.00
N MET A 97 13.72 20.26 3.11
CA MET A 97 13.19 21.07 4.23
C MET A 97 14.27 21.92 4.93
N PRO A 98 15.44 21.37 5.32
CA PRO A 98 16.45 22.15 6.04
C PRO A 98 17.11 23.27 5.21
N PRO A 99 17.50 23.07 3.93
CA PRO A 99 18.17 24.11 3.14
C PRO A 99 17.26 25.27 2.74
N THR A 100 15.97 25.02 2.55
CA THR A 100 15.01 26.09 2.21
C THR A 100 14.75 26.99 3.42
N ILE A 101 14.64 26.41 4.62
CA ILE A 101 14.51 27.15 5.88
C ILE A 101 15.81 27.92 6.20
N PHE A 102 16.98 27.27 6.13
CA PHE A 102 18.26 27.94 6.38
C PHE A 102 18.59 29.02 5.35
N GLY A 103 18.30 28.78 4.07
CA GLY A 103 18.51 29.77 3.00
C GLY A 103 17.58 30.97 3.12
N ALA A 104 16.31 30.76 3.50
CA ALA A 104 15.37 31.85 3.74
C ALA A 104 15.74 32.68 4.97
N ILE A 105 16.22 32.03 6.04
CA ILE A 105 16.68 32.73 7.26
C ILE A 105 17.93 33.56 6.97
N TRP A 106 18.88 33.07 6.19
CA TRP A 106 20.09 33.82 5.81
C TRP A 106 19.82 34.94 4.80
N TYR A 107 18.76 34.84 4.01
CA TYR A 107 18.38 35.88 3.06
C TYR A 107 17.56 37.02 3.71
N VAL A 108 16.98 36.76 4.88
CA VAL A 108 16.14 37.70 5.64
C VAL A 108 16.92 38.44 6.74
N PHE A 109 18.04 37.88 7.22
CA PHE A 109 18.98 38.53 8.13
C PHE A 109 20.15 39.16 7.38
#